data_AF-A0A7J3YU95-F1
#
_entry.id   AF-A0A7J3YU95-F1
#
_cell.length_a   1.000
_cell.length_b   1.000
_cell.length_c   1.000
_cell.angle_alpha   90.00
_cell.angle_beta   90.00
_cell.angle_gamma   90.00
#
_symmetry.space_group_name_H-M   'P 1'
#
loop_
_entity.id
_entity.type
_entity.pdbx_description
1 polymer ?
#
loop_
_entity_poly.entity_id
_entity_poly.type
_entity_poly.pdbx_seq_one_letter_code
_entity_poly.pdbx_strand_id
1 'polypeptide(L)'
;MCPYCNSVDIAYDFERGYVVCRGCGTIIDTIFIEQFIGITYESANELVKSVRNAIKFKKVQGYKMRLDEYKKEVSQYEDFGKRCRKNVRVDLNAIKIVLNGGKARVYKHFSDDELMRILKEDEITKKILEILDEDAILSSRTFRSKVALALLIKNLLIHGEADLDEIAHKTKVSKIHMQRLATILKTRMKILKPKLIEMKKLLSSPISISS
;
A
#
# COMPACT_ATOMS: atom_id res chain seq x y z
N MET A 1 -36.91 -2.76 -13.41
CA MET A 1 -35.94 -1.75 -13.90
C MET A 1 -34.53 -2.33 -13.78
N CYS A 2 -33.68 -2.18 -14.80
CA CYS A 2 -32.33 -2.76 -14.84
C CYS A 2 -31.37 -2.04 -13.87
N PRO A 3 -30.60 -2.76 -13.03
CA PRO A 3 -29.70 -2.13 -12.06
C PRO A 3 -28.44 -1.50 -12.67
N TYR A 4 -28.14 -1.78 -13.94
CA TYR A 4 -26.92 -1.32 -14.61
C TYR A 4 -27.17 -0.14 -15.55
N CYS A 5 -28.23 -0.18 -16.35
CA CYS A 5 -28.54 0.88 -17.32
C CYS A 5 -29.83 1.65 -17.03
N ASN A 6 -30.52 1.36 -15.92
CA ASN A 6 -31.79 1.97 -15.54
C ASN A 6 -32.94 1.84 -16.56
N SER A 7 -32.78 1.03 -17.61
CA SER A 7 -33.87 0.74 -18.55
C SER A 7 -35.03 0.02 -17.86
N VAL A 8 -36.24 0.38 -18.25
CA VAL A 8 -37.49 -0.30 -17.85
C VAL A 8 -37.89 -1.41 -18.81
N ASP A 9 -37.23 -1.51 -19.97
CA ASP A 9 -37.54 -2.51 -21.00
C ASP A 9 -36.85 -3.85 -20.69
N ILE A 10 -37.63 -4.77 -20.15
CA ILE A 10 -37.20 -6.09 -19.67
C ILE A 10 -37.93 -7.17 -20.46
N ALA A 11 -37.18 -8.15 -20.95
CA ALA A 11 -37.67 -9.33 -21.64
C ALA A 11 -37.49 -10.59 -20.81
N TYR A 12 -38.42 -11.52 -20.98
CA TYR A 12 -38.37 -12.85 -20.37
C TYR A 12 -38.02 -13.86 -21.45
N ASP A 13 -36.88 -14.52 -21.30
CA ASP A 13 -36.47 -15.66 -22.11
C ASP A 13 -36.86 -16.94 -21.36
N PHE A 14 -38.02 -17.50 -21.72
CA PHE A 14 -38.56 -18.70 -21.10
C PHE A 14 -37.85 -19.98 -21.55
N GLU A 15 -37.19 -19.98 -22.72
CA GLU A 15 -36.43 -21.14 -23.18
C GLU A 15 -35.17 -21.35 -22.34
N ARG A 16 -34.51 -20.24 -21.98
CA ARG A 16 -33.25 -20.28 -21.20
C ARG A 16 -33.43 -19.98 -19.72
N GLY A 17 -34.63 -19.56 -19.32
CA GLY A 17 -34.95 -19.20 -17.94
C GLY A 17 -34.24 -17.93 -17.50
N TYR A 18 -34.20 -16.88 -18.33
CA TYR A 18 -33.53 -15.62 -18.00
C TYR A 18 -34.48 -14.42 -18.07
N VAL A 19 -34.27 -13.47 -17.17
CA VAL A 19 -34.83 -12.13 -17.23
C VAL A 19 -33.74 -11.20 -17.75
N VAL A 20 -33.91 -10.68 -18.96
CA VAL A 20 -32.87 -9.94 -19.68
C VAL A 20 -33.31 -8.49 -19.90
N CYS A 21 -32.42 -7.54 -19.63
CA CYS A 21 -32.63 -6.15 -20.02
C CYS A 21 -32.49 -6.01 -21.54
N ARG A 22 -33.51 -5.52 -22.25
CA ARG A 22 -33.39 -5.27 -23.70
C ARG A 22 -32.45 -4.13 -24.05
N GLY A 23 -32.36 -3.13 -23.18
CA GLY A 23 -31.49 -1.96 -23.41
C GLY A 23 -29.98 -2.25 -23.37
N CYS A 24 -29.51 -3.16 -22.51
CA CYS A 24 -28.07 -3.44 -22.34
C CYS A 24 -27.70 -4.92 -22.41
N GLY A 25 -28.67 -5.81 -22.64
CA GLY A 25 -28.46 -7.26 -22.74
C GLY A 25 -28.10 -7.96 -21.43
N THR A 26 -28.10 -7.26 -20.29
CA THR A 26 -27.71 -7.86 -19.01
C THR A 26 -28.79 -8.79 -18.49
N ILE A 27 -28.40 -9.99 -18.07
CA ILE A 27 -29.25 -10.91 -17.31
C ILE A 27 -29.44 -10.32 -15.91
N ILE A 28 -30.66 -9.87 -15.64
CA ILE A 28 -31.05 -9.26 -14.37
C ILE A 28 -31.34 -10.35 -13.33
N ASP A 29 -31.99 -11.43 -13.76
CA ASP A 29 -32.40 -12.54 -12.91
C ASP A 29 -32.56 -13.83 -13.72
N THR A 30 -32.65 -14.96 -13.05
CA THR A 30 -32.90 -16.28 -13.65
C THR A 30 -34.30 -16.76 -13.26
N ILE A 31 -35.14 -17.06 -14.26
CA ILE A 31 -36.44 -17.69 -14.08
C ILE A 31 -36.19 -19.16 -13.71
N PHE A 32 -36.39 -19.51 -12.45
CA PHE A 32 -36.38 -20.90 -12.00
C PHE A 32 -37.71 -21.55 -12.42
N ILE A 33 -37.72 -22.21 -13.58
CA ILE A 33 -38.80 -23.15 -13.90
C ILE A 33 -38.45 -24.45 -13.17
N GLU A 34 -39.00 -24.60 -11.97
CA GLU A 34 -38.85 -25.83 -11.20
C GLU A 34 -39.63 -26.95 -11.91
N GLN A 35 -38.97 -27.76 -12.73
CA GLN A 35 -39.50 -29.06 -13.12
C GLN A 35 -39.33 -30.03 -11.94
N PHE A 36 -40.18 -29.86 -10.91
CA PHE A 36 -40.32 -30.85 -9.85
C PHE A 36 -41.19 -32.00 -10.33
N ILE A 37 -40.62 -32.86 -11.17
CA ILE A 37 -41.27 -34.12 -11.50
C ILE A 37 -41.15 -35.03 -10.28
N GLY A 38 -42.23 -35.18 -9.51
CA GLY A 38 -42.35 -36.16 -8.42
C GLY A 38 -42.07 -35.67 -6.99
N ILE A 39 -41.97 -34.36 -6.75
CA ILE A 39 -41.78 -33.80 -5.40
C ILE A 39 -43.03 -33.00 -5.00
N THR A 40 -43.56 -33.23 -3.80
CA THR A 40 -44.71 -32.44 -3.29
C THR A 40 -44.29 -30.99 -3.04
N TYR A 41 -45.22 -30.05 -3.23
CA TYR A 41 -45.02 -28.62 -3.04
C TYR A 41 -44.45 -28.26 -1.65
N GLU A 42 -44.81 -29.03 -0.62
CA GLU A 42 -44.33 -28.88 0.75
C GLU A 42 -42.84 -29.22 0.86
N SER A 43 -42.41 -30.34 0.27
CA SER A 43 -41.00 -30.77 0.26
C SER A 43 -40.11 -29.83 -0.58
N ALA A 44 -40.63 -29.28 -1.68
CA ALA A 44 -39.95 -28.25 -2.45
C ALA A 44 -39.74 -26.96 -1.63
N ASN A 45 -40.77 -26.51 -0.90
CA ASN A 45 -40.68 -25.33 -0.03
C ASN A 45 -39.69 -25.52 1.13
N GLU A 46 -39.60 -26.72 1.70
CA GLU A 46 -38.60 -27.06 2.72
C GLU A 46 -37.17 -27.02 2.16
N LEU A 47 -36.97 -27.52 0.94
CA LEU A 47 -35.67 -27.46 0.26
C LEU A 47 -35.25 -26.01 -0.04
N VAL A 48 -36.17 -25.18 -0.55
CA VAL A 48 -35.88 -23.76 -0.81
C VAL A 48 -35.58 -23.02 0.50
N LYS A 49 -36.30 -23.31 1.59
CA LYS A 49 -36.02 -22.75 2.92
C LYS A 49 -34.64 -23.21 3.44
N SER A 50 -34.29 -24.47 3.28
CA SER A 50 -32.99 -25.02 3.73
C SER A 50 -31.82 -24.41 2.96
N VAL A 51 -31.94 -24.24 1.63
CA VAL A 51 -30.93 -23.56 0.80
C VAL A 51 -30.79 -22.09 1.18
N ARG A 52 -31.90 -21.36 1.36
CA ARG A 52 -31.85 -19.96 1.84
C ARG A 52 -31.18 -19.86 3.22
N ASN A 53 -31.48 -20.79 4.12
CA ASN A 53 -30.86 -20.83 5.45
C ASN A 53 -29.36 -21.16 5.37
N ALA A 54 -28.95 -22.08 4.51
CA ALA A 54 -27.54 -22.39 4.27
C ALA A 54 -26.77 -21.19 3.70
N ILE A 55 -27.37 -20.46 2.75
CA ILE A 55 -26.79 -19.22 2.20
C ILE A 55 -26.67 -18.15 3.28
N LYS A 56 -27.72 -17.93 4.09
CA LYS A 56 -27.69 -16.99 5.22
C LYS A 56 -26.61 -17.38 6.23
N PHE A 57 -26.53 -18.65 6.61
CA PHE A 57 -25.52 -19.18 7.53
C PHE A 57 -24.11 -18.95 7.00
N LYS A 58 -23.85 -19.26 5.72
CA LYS A 58 -22.56 -19.00 5.06
C LYS A 58 -22.19 -17.52 5.06
N LYS A 59 -23.16 -16.62 4.81
CA LYS A 59 -22.96 -15.16 4.90
C LYS A 59 -22.61 -14.73 6.34
N VAL A 60 -23.37 -15.18 7.33
CA VAL A 60 -23.14 -14.89 8.75
C VAL A 60 -21.77 -15.39 9.19
N GLN A 61 -21.39 -16.61 8.80
CA GLN A 61 -20.08 -17.18 9.08
C GLN A 61 -18.95 -16.35 8.44
N GLY A 62 -19.13 -15.90 7.18
CA GLY A 62 -18.19 -15.01 6.52
C GLY A 62 -18.03 -13.66 7.23
N TYR A 63 -19.13 -13.05 7.69
CA TYR A 63 -19.07 -11.82 8.49
C TYR A 63 -18.39 -12.05 9.85
N LYS A 64 -18.66 -13.18 10.51
CA LYS A 64 -18.04 -13.55 11.78
C LYS A 64 -16.53 -13.69 11.62
N MET A 65 -16.05 -14.37 10.57
CA MET A 65 -14.62 -14.49 10.29
C MET A 65 -13.95 -13.12 10.10
N ARG A 66 -14.56 -12.22 9.31
CA ARG A 66 -14.03 -10.85 9.12
C ARG A 66 -14.02 -10.05 10.43
N LEU A 67 -15.07 -10.16 11.23
CA LEU A 67 -15.12 -9.50 12.55
C LEU A 67 -14.01 -10.01 13.47
N ASP A 68 -13.73 -11.31 13.46
CA ASP A 68 -12.65 -11.89 14.25
C ASP A 68 -11.27 -11.44 13.74
N GLU A 69 -11.09 -11.27 12.43
CA GLU A 69 -9.89 -10.65 11.84
C GLU A 69 -9.72 -9.20 12.30
N TYR A 70 -10.77 -8.38 12.21
CA TYR A 70 -10.72 -6.98 12.67
C TYR A 70 -10.43 -6.87 14.17
N LYS A 71 -11.03 -7.75 15.00
CA LYS A 71 -10.74 -7.78 16.44
C LYS A 71 -9.26 -8.08 16.71
N LYS A 72 -8.66 -9.00 15.95
CA LYS A 72 -7.22 -9.29 16.05
C LYS A 72 -6.37 -8.09 15.63
N GLU A 73 -6.71 -7.44 14.52
CA GLU A 73 -6.02 -6.23 14.04
C GLU A 73 -6.05 -5.12 15.09
N VAL A 74 -7.22 -4.81 15.64
CA VAL A 74 -7.41 -3.76 16.66
C VAL A 74 -6.66 -4.10 17.94
N SER A 75 -6.79 -5.33 18.43
CA SER A 75 -6.09 -5.78 19.65
C SER A 75 -4.57 -5.64 19.51
N GLN A 76 -3.99 -6.10 18.39
CA GLN A 76 -2.56 -5.91 18.13
C GLN A 76 -2.18 -4.44 18.02
N TYR A 77 -3.00 -3.63 17.33
CA TYR A 77 -2.76 -2.19 17.23
C TYR A 77 -2.70 -1.53 18.60
N GLU A 78 -3.64 -1.83 19.51
CA GLU A 78 -3.63 -1.30 20.87
C GLU A 78 -2.38 -1.72 21.64
N ASP A 79 -1.97 -2.99 21.51
CA ASP A 79 -0.76 -3.50 22.16
C ASP A 79 0.53 -2.85 21.64
N PHE A 80 0.62 -2.56 20.34
CA PHE A 80 1.72 -1.78 19.78
C PHE A 80 1.61 -0.29 20.16
N GLY A 81 0.39 0.24 20.22
CA GLY A 81 0.10 1.62 20.57
C GLY A 81 0.52 1.97 22.00
N LYS A 82 0.25 1.08 22.97
CA LYS A 82 0.69 1.21 24.37
C LYS A 82 2.21 1.32 24.52
N ARG A 83 2.97 0.73 23.59
CA ARG A 83 4.44 0.73 23.57
C ARG A 83 5.03 1.84 22.70
N CYS A 84 4.19 2.66 22.08
CA CYS A 84 4.64 3.68 21.15
C CYS A 84 5.35 4.83 21.90
N ARG A 85 6.47 5.28 21.33
CA ARG A 85 7.23 6.41 21.87
C ARG A 85 6.71 7.73 21.29
N LYS A 86 7.05 8.84 21.95
CA LYS A 86 6.77 10.19 21.42
C LYS A 86 7.27 10.31 19.98
N ASN A 87 6.45 10.89 19.11
CA ASN A 87 6.69 11.10 17.67
C ASN A 87 6.81 9.82 16.82
N VAL A 88 6.39 8.68 17.34
CA VAL A 88 6.26 7.43 16.59
C VAL A 88 4.79 7.04 16.56
N ARG A 89 4.35 6.42 15.47
CA ARG A 89 3.02 5.83 15.33
C ARG A 89 3.12 4.41 14.82
N VAL A 90 2.04 3.66 15.03
CA VAL A 90 1.88 2.30 14.54
C VAL A 90 1.43 2.35 13.08
N ASP A 91 2.09 1.59 12.22
CA ASP A 91 1.75 1.43 10.82
C ASP A 91 0.76 0.28 10.65
N LEU A 92 -0.49 0.62 10.33
CA LEU A 92 -1.58 -0.35 10.15
C LEU A 92 -1.30 -1.35 9.02
N ASN A 93 -0.63 -0.92 7.94
CA ASN A 93 -0.30 -1.82 6.84
C ASN A 93 0.76 -2.82 7.28
N ALA A 94 1.72 -2.38 8.10
CA ALA A 94 2.73 -3.27 8.66
C ALA A 94 2.12 -4.30 9.63
N ILE A 95 1.10 -3.93 10.41
CA ILE A 95 0.36 -4.89 11.26
C ILE A 95 -0.25 -6.00 10.42
N LYS A 96 -0.92 -5.66 9.31
CA LYS A 96 -1.52 -6.66 8.42
C LYS A 96 -0.48 -7.63 7.86
N ILE A 97 0.70 -7.12 7.48
CA ILE A 97 1.80 -7.98 7.02
C ILE A 97 2.24 -8.94 8.12
N VAL A 98 2.39 -8.45 9.36
CA VAL A 98 2.81 -9.27 10.50
C VAL A 98 1.75 -10.32 10.87
N LEU A 99 0.47 -9.96 10.85
CA LEU A 99 -0.64 -10.90 11.10
C LEU A 99 -0.68 -12.04 10.08
N ASN A 100 -0.27 -11.77 8.84
CA ASN A 100 -0.15 -12.76 7.78
C ASN A 100 1.18 -13.53 7.81
N GLY A 101 1.97 -13.44 8.89
CA GLY A 101 3.24 -14.15 9.07
C GLY A 101 4.45 -13.48 8.39
N GLY A 102 4.27 -12.30 7.81
CA GLY A 102 5.35 -11.53 7.22
C GLY A 102 6.21 -10.79 8.25
N LYS A 103 7.36 -10.28 7.81
CA LYS A 103 8.24 -9.41 8.61
C LYS A 103 8.09 -7.97 8.12
N ALA A 104 7.53 -7.10 8.96
CA ALA A 104 7.42 -5.67 8.66
C ALA A 104 7.74 -4.80 9.87
N ARG A 105 8.21 -3.58 9.62
CA ARG A 105 8.45 -2.59 10.67
C ARG A 105 7.14 -1.92 11.06
N VAL A 106 6.62 -2.29 12.22
CA VAL A 106 5.32 -1.81 12.74
C VAL A 106 5.35 -0.35 13.19
N TYR A 107 6.53 0.22 13.45
CA TYR A 107 6.68 1.58 13.97
C TYR A 107 7.25 2.54 12.91
N LYS A 108 6.50 3.61 12.63
CA LYS A 108 6.84 4.67 11.68
C LYS A 108 6.91 6.03 12.39
N HIS A 109 7.83 6.91 11.99
CA HIS A 109 7.88 8.26 12.56
C HIS A 109 6.86 9.17 11.89
N PHE A 110 6.28 10.15 12.58
CA PHE A 110 5.27 11.04 11.97
C PHE A 110 5.82 11.83 10.77
N SER A 111 7.10 12.22 10.82
CA SER A 111 7.75 12.95 9.71
C SER A 111 8.05 12.08 8.49
N ASP A 112 7.88 10.76 8.57
CA ASP A 112 8.17 9.88 7.43
C ASP A 112 7.21 10.15 6.26
N ASP A 113 5.97 10.57 6.52
CA ASP A 113 5.02 10.93 5.46
C ASP A 113 5.46 12.19 4.70
N GLU A 114 5.96 13.20 5.42
CA GLU A 114 6.48 14.43 4.83
C GLU A 114 7.72 14.15 3.99
N LEU A 115 8.64 13.32 4.50
CA LEU A 115 9.83 12.90 3.76
C LEU A 115 9.49 12.08 2.51
N MET A 116 8.44 11.25 2.57
CA MET A 116 7.94 10.55 1.38
C MET A 116 7.38 11.50 0.32
N ARG A 117 6.80 12.65 0.71
CA ARG A 117 6.36 13.67 -0.26
C ARG A 117 7.56 14.34 -0.92
N ILE A 118 8.56 14.72 -0.14
CA ILE A 118 9.82 15.28 -0.66
C ILE A 118 10.46 14.34 -1.68
N LEU A 119 10.51 13.03 -1.40
CA LEU A 119 11.04 12.04 -2.34
C LEU A 119 10.22 11.87 -3.62
N LYS A 120 8.91 12.14 -3.59
CA LYS A 120 8.06 12.10 -4.78
C LYS A 120 8.28 13.31 -5.69
N GLU A 121 8.63 14.44 -5.09
CA GLU A 121 8.87 15.70 -5.83
C GLU A 121 10.33 15.80 -6.31
N ASP A 122 11.27 15.16 -5.61
CA ASP A 122 12.71 15.27 -5.84
C ASP A 122 13.31 13.97 -6.41
N GLU A 123 13.18 13.80 -7.72
CA GLU A 123 13.68 12.61 -8.44
C GLU A 123 15.19 12.41 -8.28
N ILE A 124 15.97 13.49 -8.08
CA ILE A 124 17.42 13.38 -7.82
C ILE A 124 17.66 12.70 -6.47
N THR A 125 16.98 13.16 -5.42
CA THR A 125 17.10 12.55 -4.08
C THR A 125 16.62 11.11 -4.07
N LYS A 126 15.57 10.78 -4.82
CA LYS A 126 15.07 9.42 -4.96
C LYS A 126 16.09 8.49 -5.64
N LYS A 127 16.71 8.90 -6.75
CA LYS A 127 17.78 8.12 -7.39
C LYS A 127 19.00 7.91 -6.47
N ILE A 128 19.38 8.94 -5.71
CA ILE A 128 20.45 8.79 -4.72
C ILE A 128 20.05 7.77 -3.66
N LEU A 129 18.79 7.79 -3.20
CA LEU A 129 18.29 6.82 -2.23
C LEU A 129 18.37 5.38 -2.73
N GLU A 130 18.04 5.15 -4.01
CA GLU A 130 18.18 3.84 -4.66
C GLU A 130 19.63 3.36 -4.66
N ILE A 131 20.59 4.25 -4.98
CA ILE A 131 22.04 3.94 -4.90
C ILE A 131 22.46 3.59 -3.45
N LEU A 132 21.90 4.27 -2.45
CA LEU A 132 22.19 3.97 -1.04
C LEU A 132 21.63 2.62 -0.60
N ASP A 133 20.51 2.17 -1.19
CA ASP A 133 19.87 0.90 -0.85
C ASP A 133 20.63 -0.32 -1.36
N GLU A 134 21.51 -0.15 -2.35
CA GLU A 134 22.45 -1.18 -2.81
C GLU A 134 23.62 -1.41 -1.85
N ASP A 135 23.92 -0.46 -0.97
CA ASP A 135 24.98 -0.58 0.03
C ASP A 135 24.44 -1.18 1.33
N ALA A 136 24.91 -2.37 1.72
CA ALA A 136 24.42 -3.08 2.92
C ALA A 136 24.50 -2.26 4.23
N ILE A 137 25.47 -1.35 4.37
CA ILE A 137 25.64 -0.55 5.59
C ILE A 137 24.67 0.64 5.61
N LEU A 138 24.38 1.20 4.44
CA LEU A 138 23.51 2.38 4.31
C LEU A 138 22.03 1.96 4.20
N SER A 139 21.73 0.84 3.53
CA SER A 139 20.38 0.30 3.36
C SER A 139 19.73 -0.14 4.68
N SER A 140 20.54 -0.62 5.63
CA SER A 140 20.11 -0.99 6.99
C SER A 140 19.70 0.19 7.88
N ARG A 141 19.92 1.43 7.43
CA ARG A 141 19.59 2.63 8.20
C ARG A 141 18.10 2.92 8.18
N THR A 142 17.66 3.72 9.16
CA THR A 142 16.26 4.16 9.21
C THR A 142 15.93 5.01 7.99
N PHE A 143 14.67 4.98 7.55
CA PHE A 143 14.22 5.76 6.40
C PHE A 143 14.66 7.24 6.47
N ARG A 144 14.45 7.91 7.61
CA ARG A 144 14.90 9.29 7.84
C ARG A 144 16.41 9.47 7.67
N SER A 145 17.21 8.54 8.19
CA SER A 145 18.66 8.56 8.02
C SER A 145 19.08 8.39 6.57
N LYS A 146 18.40 7.51 5.81
CA LYS A 146 18.67 7.32 4.38
C LYS A 146 18.31 8.57 3.57
N VAL A 147 17.17 9.20 3.87
CA VAL A 147 16.78 10.48 3.26
C VAL A 147 17.77 11.59 3.61
N ALA A 148 18.24 11.66 4.86
CA ALA A 148 19.24 12.65 5.29
C ALA A 148 20.57 12.47 4.53
N LEU A 149 21.02 11.22 4.35
CA LEU A 149 22.19 10.91 3.53
C LEU A 149 21.98 11.29 2.06
N ALA A 150 20.79 11.03 1.51
CA ALA A 150 20.49 11.36 0.13
C ALA A 150 20.50 12.89 -0.11
N LEU A 151 19.92 13.67 0.81
CA LEU A 151 19.97 15.13 0.78
C LEU A 151 21.40 15.67 0.93
N LEU A 152 22.18 15.07 1.84
CA LEU A 152 23.59 15.42 2.02
C LEU A 152 24.38 15.22 0.73
N ILE A 153 24.23 14.07 0.08
CA ILE A 153 24.89 13.78 -1.20
C ILE A 153 24.40 14.74 -2.28
N LYS A 154 23.10 15.00 -2.38
CA LYS A 154 22.53 15.94 -3.35
C LYS A 154 23.17 17.33 -3.22
N ASN A 155 23.22 17.88 -2.00
CA ASN A 155 23.78 19.21 -1.76
C ASN A 155 25.28 19.25 -2.14
N LEU A 156 26.05 18.21 -1.78
CA LEU A 156 27.46 18.10 -2.18
C LEU A 156 27.64 18.01 -3.70
N LEU A 157 26.72 17.37 -4.43
CA LEU A 157 26.82 17.23 -5.88
C LEU A 157 26.51 18.53 -6.63
N ILE A 158 25.54 19.30 -6.13
CA ILE A 158 25.02 20.53 -6.76
C ILE A 158 25.83 21.76 -6.32
N HIS A 159 26.02 21.94 -5.01
CA HIS A 159 26.60 23.15 -4.42
C HIS A 159 28.06 22.95 -3.98
N GLY A 160 28.56 21.72 -3.90
CA GLY A 160 29.91 21.41 -3.41
C GLY A 160 30.03 21.41 -1.88
N GLU A 161 29.03 21.94 -1.17
CA GLU A 161 28.93 21.97 0.28
C GLU A 161 27.54 21.53 0.74
N ALA A 162 27.41 21.25 2.05
CA ALA A 162 26.14 20.84 2.63
C ALA A 162 26.00 21.32 4.07
N ASP A 163 24.89 21.99 4.36
CA ASP A 163 24.51 22.37 5.71
C ASP A 163 23.91 21.16 6.46
N LEU A 164 24.69 20.62 7.40
CA LEU A 164 24.25 19.48 8.20
C LEU A 164 23.11 19.84 9.17
N ASP A 165 23.05 21.08 9.64
CA ASP A 165 22.03 21.54 10.58
C ASP A 165 20.68 21.70 9.88
N GLU A 166 20.68 22.26 8.68
CA GLU A 166 19.48 22.35 7.84
C GLU A 166 18.92 20.96 7.53
N ILE A 167 19.78 20.04 7.08
CA ILE A 167 19.38 18.66 6.75
C ILE A 167 18.87 17.93 8.00
N ALA A 168 19.53 18.09 9.14
CA ALA A 168 19.09 17.51 10.41
C ALA A 168 17.70 18.02 10.80
N HIS A 169 17.47 19.33 10.67
CA HIS A 169 16.16 19.94 10.96
C HIS A 169 15.07 19.42 10.02
N LYS A 170 15.35 19.36 8.71
CA LYS A 170 14.41 18.89 7.68
C LYS A 170 14.05 17.42 7.85
N THR A 171 15.01 16.57 8.20
CA THR A 171 14.80 15.12 8.37
C THR A 171 14.41 14.70 9.79
N LYS A 172 14.33 15.66 10.72
CA LYS A 172 14.09 15.44 12.15
C LYS A 172 15.09 14.46 12.78
N VAL A 173 16.32 14.41 12.25
CA VAL A 173 17.43 13.64 12.81
C VAL A 173 18.22 14.54 13.76
N SER A 174 18.73 14.01 14.87
CA SER A 174 19.52 14.83 15.80
C SER A 174 20.86 15.24 15.18
N LYS A 175 21.39 16.41 15.54
CA LYS A 175 22.68 16.92 15.05
C LYS A 175 23.82 15.89 15.21
N ILE A 176 23.91 15.27 16.40
CA ILE A 176 24.91 14.22 16.69
C ILE A 176 24.75 13.02 15.75
N HIS A 177 23.50 12.59 15.49
CA HIS A 177 23.25 11.48 14.58
C HIS A 177 23.61 11.89 13.13
N MET A 178 23.33 13.13 12.73
CA MET A 178 23.72 13.65 11.42
C MET A 178 25.24 13.68 11.22
N GLN A 179 26.00 14.10 12.23
CA GLN A 179 27.47 14.02 12.21
C GLN A 179 27.97 12.58 12.04
N ARG A 180 27.37 11.61 12.76
CA ARG A 180 27.70 10.19 12.58
C ARG A 180 27.40 9.70 11.17
N LEU A 181 26.29 10.12 10.57
CA LEU A 181 25.94 9.79 9.18
C LEU A 181 26.97 10.37 8.19
N ALA A 182 27.40 11.61 8.39
CA ALA A 182 28.43 12.22 7.56
C ALA A 182 29.76 11.45 7.63
N THR A 183 30.17 11.00 8.82
CA THR A 183 31.36 10.16 9.00
C THR A 183 31.22 8.82 8.28
N ILE A 184 30.07 8.14 8.42
CA ILE A 184 29.80 6.89 7.70
C ILE A 184 29.86 7.11 6.19
N LEU A 185 29.24 8.19 5.70
CA LEU A 185 29.24 8.51 4.28
C LEU A 185 30.65 8.71 3.74
N LYS A 186 31.52 9.44 4.46
CA LYS A 186 32.93 9.61 4.09
C LYS A 186 33.64 8.26 3.90
N THR A 187 33.43 7.32 4.83
CA THR A 187 34.00 5.98 4.75
C THR A 187 33.47 5.17 3.56
N ARG A 188 32.18 5.31 3.24
CA ARG A 188 31.53 4.59 2.13
C ARG A 188 31.70 5.28 0.77
N MET A 189 32.19 6.52 0.72
CA MET A 189 32.26 7.33 -0.50
C MET A 189 33.06 6.66 -1.62
N LYS A 190 34.12 5.90 -1.30
CA LYS A 190 34.90 5.16 -2.29
C LYS A 190 34.05 4.21 -3.15
N ILE A 191 33.04 3.59 -2.53
CA ILE A 191 32.15 2.62 -3.17
C ILE A 191 31.05 3.34 -3.96
N LEU A 192 30.52 4.44 -3.42
CA LEU A 192 29.41 5.18 -4.01
C LEU A 192 29.84 6.07 -5.19
N LYS A 193 31.09 6.59 -5.16
CA LYS A 193 31.58 7.61 -6.09
C LYS A 193 31.38 7.29 -7.58
N PRO A 194 31.66 6.06 -8.08
CA PRO A 194 31.44 5.74 -9.50
C PRO A 194 29.99 5.95 -9.94
N LYS A 195 29.04 5.43 -9.15
CA LYS A 195 27.59 5.54 -9.42
C LYS A 195 27.10 6.98 -9.34
N LEU A 196 27.60 7.75 -8.37
CA LEU A 196 27.27 9.16 -8.22
C LEU A 196 27.83 10.02 -9.36
N ILE A 197 29.01 9.69 -9.91
CA ILE A 197 29.57 10.39 -11.08
C ILE A 197 28.73 10.11 -12.32
N GLU A 198 28.35 8.86 -12.55
CA GLU A 198 27.48 8.48 -13.67
C GLU A 198 26.14 9.22 -13.59
N MET A 199 25.52 9.24 -12.41
CA MET A 199 24.31 10.01 -12.17
C MET A 199 24.51 11.51 -12.41
N LYS A 200 25.62 12.11 -11.94
CA LYS A 200 25.93 13.53 -12.18
C LYS A 200 26.05 13.83 -13.67
N LYS A 201 26.69 12.94 -14.45
CA LYS A 201 26.78 13.10 -15.91
C LYS A 201 25.40 13.17 -16.56
N LEU A 202 24.49 12.26 -16.18
CA LEU A 202 23.10 12.24 -16.66
C LEU A 202 22.32 13.52 -16.31
N LEU A 203 22.64 14.16 -15.18
CA LEU A 203 22.04 15.43 -14.77
C LEU A 203 22.59 16.64 -15.54
N SER A 204 23.82 16.56 -16.02
CA SER A 204 24.49 17.63 -16.78
C SER A 204 24.34 17.53 -18.31
N SER A 205 23.75 16.45 -18.83
CA SER A 205 23.43 16.32 -20.24
C SER A 205 22.29 17.28 -20.61
N PRO A 206 22.47 18.24 -21.54
CA PRO A 206 21.38 19.08 -22.00
C PRO A 206 20.31 18.19 -22.63
N ILE A 207 19.06 18.36 -22.20
CA ILE A 207 17.89 17.78 -22.87
C ILE A 207 17.87 18.41 -24.25
N SER A 208 18.39 17.70 -25.25
CA SER A 208 18.14 18.01 -26.66
C SER A 208 16.66 17.77 -26.90
N ILE A 209 15.86 18.83 -26.73
CA ILE A 209 14.48 18.87 -27.20
C ILE A 209 14.61 18.90 -28.72
N SER A 210 14.57 17.72 -29.33
CA SER A 210 14.33 17.59 -30.77
C SER A 210 12.97 18.22 -31.03
N SER A 211 13.01 19.39 -31.66
CA SER A 211 11.87 20.13 -32.17
C SER A 211 11.21 19.37 -33.32
#